data_AF-A0A3N5QCZ8-F1
#
_entry.id   AF-A0A3N5QCZ8-F1
#
_cell.length_a   1.000
_cell.length_b   1.000
_cell.length_c   1.000
_cell.angle_alpha   90.00
_cell.angle_beta   90.00
_cell.angle_gamma   90.00
#
_symmetry.space_group_name_H-M   'P 1'
#
loop_
_entity.id
_entity.type
_entity.pdbx_description
1 polymer ?
#
loop_
_entity_poly.entity_id
_entity_poly.type
_entity_poly.pdbx_seq_one_letter_code
_entity_poly.pdbx_strand_id
1 'polypeptide(L)'
;MGEFEEKMRKENFALGQVKFGELTRPDLLPLINGKPVTIFQLDQLIAEQQLTKESAEDIVKRYNMHQAELQKLFRKSLKLSQEIHSKLGELERKSVEVVVKGLIENLKEQYNTPRIKEYFDLLTENVLNDINLFKGAKPEGETTPDGYTIDYFRDYDVNIVLDNSETKECPVLIETSPTYMNVFGTIEKVNDGHGGWFSDFTNIKAGALLRANGGFLVMNVTHLFEEPGVWRTLKRVLTYRKLEIHDPYYSYQYSPSTLKPEAIEINTKVILLGSQLIYSLLTEHEYDFKKIFKVKADFDYEIKRNDKVLKEYARVIKKFIEDETLLEFDKTAIAYLLEIAAKLTGSQYKLSTRFSVIADIARESNFWAIDDGFNTVNAAHVKKAYKYAMDRHGMLESKVTDMFEEEILLMDTKGERIGQINGLAIYNADFYSFGRPTRITATVSLGSGSIINVEREAGMSGRHYNKGVLIISGYFRETFGQNLP
;
A
#
# COMPACT_ATOMS: atom_id res chain seq x y z
N MET A 1 13.39 -4.59 -68.08
CA MET A 1 12.50 -5.71 -68.43
C MET A 1 12.16 -5.69 -69.92
N GLY A 2 11.69 -4.58 -70.49
CA GLY A 2 11.35 -4.51 -71.93
C GLY A 2 12.45 -4.94 -72.91
N GLU A 3 13.69 -4.48 -72.73
CA GLU A 3 14.82 -4.88 -73.62
C GLU A 3 15.18 -6.38 -73.50
N PHE A 4 15.03 -6.97 -72.31
CA PHE A 4 15.28 -8.39 -72.09
C PHE A 4 14.16 -9.24 -72.68
N GLU A 5 12.90 -8.79 -72.56
CA GLU A 5 11.74 -9.43 -73.18
C GLU A 5 11.83 -9.44 -74.70
N GLU A 6 12.26 -8.34 -75.34
CA GLU A 6 12.52 -8.31 -76.78
C GLU A 6 13.68 -9.22 -77.21
N LYS A 7 14.75 -9.31 -76.41
CA LYS A 7 15.88 -10.21 -76.64
C LYS A 7 15.46 -11.68 -76.56
N MET A 8 14.72 -12.06 -75.51
CA MET A 8 14.18 -13.41 -75.34
C MET A 8 13.24 -13.78 -76.49
N ARG A 9 12.39 -12.83 -76.93
CA ARG A 9 11.46 -13.05 -78.06
C ARG A 9 12.19 -13.26 -79.39
N LYS A 10 13.36 -12.63 -79.61
CA LYS A 10 14.25 -12.88 -80.77
C LYS A 10 14.95 -14.23 -80.69
N GLU A 11 15.13 -14.78 -79.49
CA GLU A 11 15.78 -16.07 -79.22
C GLU A 11 14.76 -17.23 -79.05
N ASN A 12 13.47 -17.00 -79.38
CA ASN A 12 12.34 -17.93 -79.25
C ASN A 12 11.98 -18.32 -77.81
N PHE A 13 12.04 -17.38 -76.87
CA PHE A 13 11.55 -17.52 -75.49
C PHE A 13 10.53 -16.43 -75.15
N ALA A 14 9.56 -16.74 -74.29
CA ALA A 14 8.61 -15.80 -73.71
C ALA A 14 8.79 -15.75 -72.18
N LEU A 15 8.58 -14.58 -71.57
CA LEU A 15 8.50 -14.48 -70.10
C LEU A 15 7.11 -14.90 -69.63
N GLY A 16 7.06 -15.80 -68.64
CA GLY A 16 5.83 -16.25 -68.00
C GLY A 16 5.96 -16.29 -66.49
N GLN A 17 4.88 -16.68 -65.81
CA GLN A 17 4.91 -16.99 -64.38
C GLN A 17 4.61 -18.47 -64.19
N VAL A 18 5.45 -19.16 -63.42
CA VAL A 18 5.25 -20.56 -63.05
C VAL A 18 4.97 -20.62 -61.55
N LYS A 19 3.91 -21.32 -61.17
CA LYS A 19 3.59 -21.60 -59.76
C LYS A 19 4.46 -22.74 -59.26
N PHE A 20 5.30 -22.46 -58.27
CA PHE A 20 6.01 -23.46 -57.49
C PHE A 20 5.39 -23.49 -56.09
N GLY A 21 4.43 -24.40 -55.86
CA GLY A 21 3.62 -24.41 -54.62
C GLY A 21 2.71 -23.17 -54.53
N GLU A 22 2.70 -22.49 -53.39
CA GLU A 22 1.95 -21.24 -53.17
C GLU A 22 2.65 -19.98 -53.75
N LEU A 23 3.90 -20.11 -54.22
CA LEU A 23 4.70 -18.99 -54.71
C LEU A 23 4.72 -18.95 -56.25
N THR A 24 4.26 -17.86 -56.84
CA THR A 24 4.45 -17.53 -58.25
C THR A 24 5.83 -16.94 -58.48
N ARG A 25 6.63 -17.54 -59.37
CA ARG A 25 7.94 -17.00 -59.78
C ARG A 25 7.95 -16.72 -61.29
N PRO A 26 8.63 -15.65 -61.74
CA PRO A 26 8.85 -15.43 -63.15
C PRO A 26 9.81 -16.49 -63.70
N ASP A 27 9.49 -17.06 -64.86
CA ASP A 27 10.30 -18.07 -65.54
C ASP A 27 10.32 -17.87 -67.07
N LEU A 28 11.27 -18.51 -67.75
CA LEU A 28 11.39 -18.48 -69.21
C LEU A 28 10.63 -19.67 -69.83
N LEU A 29 9.80 -19.40 -70.83
CA LEU A 29 9.03 -20.40 -71.55
C LEU A 29 9.51 -20.48 -73.00
N PRO A 30 10.16 -21.56 -73.46
CA PRO A 30 10.51 -21.73 -74.88
C PRO A 30 9.26 -21.71 -75.77
N LEU A 31 9.38 -21.04 -76.92
CA LEU A 31 8.34 -20.96 -77.95
C LEU A 31 8.58 -22.05 -79.00
N ILE A 32 7.72 -23.07 -79.01
CA ILE A 32 7.73 -24.14 -80.02
C ILE A 32 6.46 -24.00 -80.84
N ASN A 33 6.60 -23.86 -82.17
CA ASN A 33 5.48 -23.58 -83.08
C ASN A 33 4.61 -22.38 -82.65
N GLY A 34 5.24 -21.34 -82.06
CA GLY A 34 4.57 -20.12 -81.59
C GLY A 34 3.83 -20.26 -80.25
N LYS A 35 3.90 -21.42 -79.57
CA LYS A 35 3.27 -21.62 -78.26
C LYS A 35 4.33 -21.70 -77.14
N PRO A 36 4.14 -20.99 -76.01
CA PRO A 36 5.03 -21.10 -74.86
C PRO A 36 4.79 -22.43 -74.14
N VAL A 37 5.85 -23.21 -73.97
CA VAL A 37 5.82 -24.47 -73.21
C VAL A 37 6.78 -24.42 -72.04
N THR A 38 6.59 -25.27 -71.04
CA THR A 38 7.53 -25.35 -69.90
C THR A 38 8.70 -26.27 -70.24
N ILE A 39 9.85 -26.07 -69.57
CA ILE A 39 11.05 -26.90 -69.79
C ILE A 39 10.78 -28.40 -69.52
N PHE A 40 9.84 -28.70 -68.61
CA PHE A 40 9.42 -30.07 -68.26
C PHE A 40 8.59 -30.76 -69.34
N GLN A 41 8.08 -30.02 -70.33
CA GLN A 41 7.29 -30.55 -71.45
C GLN A 41 8.15 -30.90 -72.68
N LEU A 42 9.46 -30.61 -72.65
CA LEU A 42 10.36 -30.88 -73.77
C LEU A 42 10.54 -32.38 -74.04
N ASP A 43 10.62 -33.22 -73.01
CA ASP A 43 10.73 -34.69 -73.17
C ASP A 43 9.51 -35.31 -73.86
N GLN A 44 8.32 -34.74 -73.59
CA GLN A 44 7.06 -35.16 -74.21
C GLN A 44 7.01 -34.75 -75.69
N LEU A 45 7.51 -33.56 -76.03
CA LEU A 45 7.58 -33.07 -77.42
C LEU A 45 8.62 -33.80 -78.28
N ILE A 46 9.67 -34.36 -77.66
CA ILE A 46 10.62 -35.28 -78.32
C ILE A 46 9.92 -36.62 -78.63
N ALA A 47 9.12 -37.15 -77.70
CA ALA A 47 8.36 -38.39 -77.89
C ALA A 47 7.29 -38.26 -78.99
N GLU A 48 6.71 -37.07 -79.17
CA GLU A 48 5.71 -36.75 -80.19
C GLU A 48 6.31 -36.39 -81.58
N GLN A 49 7.63 -36.58 -81.79
CA GLN A 49 8.39 -36.24 -83.01
C GLN A 49 8.31 -34.76 -83.44
N GLN A 50 7.89 -33.85 -82.55
CA GLN A 50 7.83 -32.42 -82.84
C GLN A 50 9.18 -31.71 -82.63
N LEU A 51 10.16 -32.41 -82.04
CA LEU A 51 11.50 -31.88 -81.79
C LEU A 51 12.58 -32.98 -81.89
N THR A 52 13.74 -32.64 -82.45
CA THR A 52 14.91 -33.53 -82.45
C THR A 52 15.67 -33.42 -81.13
N LYS A 53 16.35 -34.49 -80.70
CA LYS A 53 17.17 -34.49 -79.47
C LYS A 53 18.22 -33.38 -79.45
N GLU A 54 18.87 -33.12 -80.59
CA GLU A 54 19.86 -32.03 -80.70
C GLU A 54 19.24 -30.64 -80.52
N SER A 55 18.04 -30.40 -81.08
CA SER A 55 17.34 -29.13 -80.89
C SER A 55 16.84 -28.93 -79.47
N ALA A 56 16.44 -30.01 -78.78
CA ALA A 56 16.04 -29.96 -77.38
C ALA A 56 17.23 -29.66 -76.46
N GLU A 57 18.40 -30.28 -76.69
CA GLU A 57 19.62 -29.99 -75.95
C GLU A 57 20.09 -28.54 -76.14
N ASP A 58 19.96 -27.99 -77.35
CA ASP A 58 20.28 -26.59 -77.63
C ASP A 58 19.31 -25.62 -76.93
N ILE A 59 18.01 -25.93 -76.90
CA ILE A 59 17.01 -25.18 -76.13
C ILE A 59 17.33 -25.21 -74.63
N VAL A 60 17.71 -26.36 -74.07
CA VAL A 60 18.08 -26.50 -72.64
C VAL A 60 19.35 -25.71 -72.32
N LYS A 61 20.36 -25.72 -73.20
CA LYS A 61 21.58 -24.91 -73.03
C LYS A 61 21.26 -23.41 -73.03
N ARG A 62 20.47 -22.93 -73.99
CA ARG A 62 20.04 -21.52 -74.07
C ARG A 62 19.15 -21.15 -72.88
N TYR A 63 18.22 -22.01 -72.49
CA TYR A 63 17.38 -21.81 -71.31
C TYR A 63 18.22 -21.62 -70.04
N ASN A 64 19.19 -22.50 -69.77
CA ASN A 64 20.05 -22.37 -68.58
C ASN A 64 20.87 -21.07 -68.60
N MET A 65 21.36 -20.66 -69.77
CA MET A 65 22.11 -19.41 -69.94
C MET A 65 21.23 -18.17 -69.66
N HIS A 66 20.05 -18.11 -70.25
CA HIS A 66 19.13 -16.99 -70.07
C HIS A 66 18.40 -17.02 -68.73
N GLN A 67 18.21 -18.18 -68.11
CA GLN A 67 17.63 -18.29 -66.77
C GLN A 67 18.59 -17.72 -65.72
N ALA A 68 19.89 -17.91 -65.89
CA ALA A 68 20.90 -17.23 -65.07
C ALA A 68 20.84 -15.69 -65.27
N GLU A 69 20.57 -15.21 -66.48
CA GLU A 69 20.36 -13.79 -66.79
C GLU A 69 19.05 -13.25 -66.16
N LEU A 70 17.95 -14.00 -66.26
CA LEU A 70 16.65 -13.67 -65.65
C LEU A 70 16.74 -13.65 -64.12
N GLN A 71 17.42 -14.61 -63.49
CA GLN A 71 17.64 -14.62 -62.04
C GLN A 71 18.45 -13.40 -61.58
N LYS A 72 19.46 -12.98 -62.35
CA LYS A 72 20.21 -11.74 -62.06
C LYS A 72 19.31 -10.50 -62.17
N LEU A 73 18.48 -10.42 -63.21
CA LEU A 73 17.52 -9.33 -63.38
C LEU A 73 16.45 -9.30 -62.30
N PHE A 74 15.92 -10.46 -61.90
CA PHE A 74 14.92 -10.57 -60.84
C PHE A 74 15.49 -10.19 -59.47
N ARG A 75 16.71 -10.64 -59.14
CA ARG A 75 17.42 -10.17 -57.93
C ARG A 75 17.63 -8.66 -57.95
N LYS A 76 18.01 -8.10 -59.10
CA LYS A 76 18.14 -6.64 -59.28
C LYS A 76 16.80 -5.92 -59.10
N SER A 77 15.70 -6.49 -59.62
CA SER A 77 14.35 -5.95 -59.46
C SER A 77 13.85 -6.00 -58.01
N LEU A 78 14.08 -7.10 -57.30
CA LEU A 78 13.75 -7.22 -55.88
C LEU A 78 14.55 -6.23 -55.03
N LYS A 79 15.86 -6.12 -55.29
CA LYS A 79 16.71 -5.13 -54.62
C LYS A 79 16.23 -3.71 -54.90
N LEU A 80 15.89 -3.41 -56.16
CA LEU A 80 15.35 -2.10 -56.54
C LEU A 80 13.98 -1.83 -55.88
N SER A 81 13.12 -2.85 -55.77
CA SER A 81 11.83 -2.73 -55.07
C SER A 81 12.01 -2.47 -53.58
N GLN A 82 12.96 -3.14 -52.94
CA GLN A 82 13.34 -2.90 -51.54
C GLN A 82 13.93 -1.49 -51.36
N GLU A 83 14.81 -1.05 -52.27
CA GLU A 83 15.35 0.32 -52.27
C GLU A 83 14.24 1.37 -52.47
N ILE A 84 13.27 1.12 -53.36
CA ILE A 84 12.11 1.99 -53.56
C ILE A 84 11.26 2.06 -52.29
N HIS A 85 10.93 0.93 -51.67
CA HIS A 85 10.15 0.91 -50.41
C HIS A 85 10.89 1.60 -49.27
N SER A 86 12.20 1.37 -49.15
CA SER A 86 13.05 2.06 -48.16
C SER A 86 13.06 3.58 -48.39
N LYS A 87 13.27 4.02 -49.63
CA LYS A 87 13.27 5.46 -49.97
C LYS A 87 11.89 6.10 -49.80
N LEU A 88 10.82 5.37 -50.11
CA LEU A 88 9.45 5.81 -49.84
C LEU A 88 9.23 6.01 -48.35
N GLY A 89 9.60 5.03 -47.51
CA GLY A 89 9.52 5.15 -46.05
C GLY A 89 10.34 6.32 -45.50
N GLU A 90 11.56 6.53 -46.01
CA GLU A 90 12.39 7.69 -45.62
C GLU A 90 11.78 9.03 -46.05
N LEU A 91 11.23 9.12 -47.27
CA LEU A 91 10.54 10.32 -47.76
C LEU A 91 9.29 10.64 -46.95
N GLU A 92 8.51 9.62 -46.64
CA GLU A 92 7.33 9.72 -45.77
C GLU A 92 7.73 10.19 -44.37
N ARG A 93 8.73 9.55 -43.76
CA ARG A 93 9.26 9.95 -42.45
C ARG A 93 9.68 11.41 -42.45
N LYS A 94 10.48 11.86 -43.44
CA LYS A 94 10.93 13.26 -43.54
C LYS A 94 9.78 14.26 -43.74
N SER A 95 8.76 13.87 -44.51
CA SER A 95 7.60 14.75 -44.77
C SER A 95 6.76 14.94 -43.51
N VAL A 96 6.52 13.85 -42.77
CA VAL A 96 5.76 13.85 -41.51
C VAL A 96 6.55 14.51 -40.38
N GLU A 97 7.87 14.31 -40.34
CA GLU A 97 8.77 14.87 -39.32
C GLU A 97 8.66 16.39 -39.22
N VAL A 98 8.56 17.10 -40.34
CA VAL A 98 8.40 18.57 -40.34
C VAL A 98 7.09 18.99 -39.66
N VAL A 99 6.01 18.25 -39.91
CA VAL A 99 4.69 18.54 -39.32
C VAL A 99 4.66 18.20 -37.84
N VAL A 100 5.12 17.00 -37.47
CA VAL A 100 5.13 16.54 -36.07
C VAL A 100 6.02 17.43 -35.22
N LYS A 101 7.23 17.75 -35.69
CA LYS A 101 8.12 18.67 -34.96
C LYS A 101 7.50 20.05 -34.77
N GLY A 102 6.82 20.59 -35.79
CA GLY A 102 6.13 21.88 -35.67
C GLY A 102 5.06 21.89 -34.57
N LEU A 103 4.25 20.81 -34.46
CA LEU A 103 3.23 20.68 -33.42
C LEU A 103 3.83 20.46 -32.02
N ILE A 104 4.83 19.59 -31.93
CA ILE A 104 5.49 19.23 -30.67
C ILE A 104 6.32 20.39 -30.12
N GLU A 105 6.93 21.22 -30.97
CA GLU A 105 7.70 22.37 -30.50
C GLU A 105 6.80 23.40 -29.80
N ASN A 106 5.58 23.64 -30.31
CA ASN A 106 4.59 24.48 -29.63
C ASN A 106 4.25 23.93 -28.23
N LEU A 107 4.12 22.61 -28.09
CA LEU A 107 3.88 21.98 -26.78
C LEU A 107 5.10 22.08 -25.86
N LYS A 108 6.31 21.94 -26.38
CA LYS A 108 7.56 22.11 -25.62
C LYS A 108 7.75 23.55 -25.13
N GLU A 109 7.31 24.54 -25.91
CA GLU A 109 7.29 25.94 -25.49
C GLU A 109 6.30 26.18 -24.34
N GLN A 110 5.11 25.57 -24.41
CA GLN A 110 4.10 25.66 -23.36
C GLN A 110 4.51 24.93 -22.07
N TYR A 111 5.12 23.74 -22.19
CA TYR A 111 5.51 22.88 -21.06
C TYR A 111 7.03 22.77 -20.94
N ASN A 112 7.66 23.78 -20.33
CA ASN A 112 9.11 23.96 -20.33
C ASN A 112 9.90 23.10 -19.29
N THR A 113 9.42 21.92 -18.92
CA THR A 113 10.12 21.04 -17.94
C THR A 113 11.03 20.04 -18.67
N PRO A 114 12.30 19.82 -18.23
CA PRO A 114 13.22 18.91 -18.93
C PRO A 114 12.67 17.50 -19.17
N ARG A 115 12.02 16.90 -18.17
CA ARG A 115 11.40 15.56 -18.29
C ARG A 115 10.24 15.51 -19.29
N ILE A 116 9.46 16.59 -19.38
CA ILE A 116 8.34 16.67 -20.33
C ILE A 116 8.88 16.80 -21.76
N LYS A 117 9.97 17.55 -21.96
CA LYS A 117 10.63 17.65 -23.26
C LYS A 117 11.17 16.29 -23.74
N GLU A 118 11.78 15.52 -22.84
CA GLU A 118 12.25 14.16 -23.12
C GLU A 118 11.09 13.23 -23.50
N TYR A 119 9.96 13.31 -22.79
CA TYR A 119 8.74 12.60 -23.18
C TYR A 119 8.25 12.99 -24.57
N PHE A 120 8.24 14.29 -24.89
CA PHE A 120 7.85 14.77 -26.23
C PHE A 120 8.83 14.34 -27.33
N ASP A 121 10.12 14.22 -27.05
CA ASP A 121 11.11 13.65 -27.98
C ASP A 121 10.83 12.18 -28.26
N LEU A 122 10.56 11.39 -27.21
CA LEU A 122 10.16 9.99 -27.33
C LEU A 122 8.85 9.82 -28.11
N LEU A 123 7.86 10.67 -27.82
CA LEU A 123 6.58 10.68 -28.52
C LEU A 123 6.76 11.03 -30.01
N THR A 124 7.62 12.00 -30.33
CA THR A 124 7.96 12.35 -31.72
C THR A 124 8.56 11.16 -32.47
N GLU A 125 9.55 10.50 -31.88
CA GLU A 125 10.16 9.31 -32.49
C GLU A 125 9.16 8.16 -32.65
N ASN A 126 8.28 7.95 -31.66
CA ASN A 126 7.29 6.87 -31.73
C ASN A 126 6.26 7.11 -32.85
N VAL A 127 5.74 8.34 -32.97
CA VAL A 127 4.84 8.73 -34.08
C VAL A 127 5.51 8.52 -35.44
N LEU A 128 6.81 8.83 -35.56
CA LEU A 128 7.56 8.64 -36.81
C LEU A 128 7.87 7.19 -37.15
N ASN A 129 7.92 6.30 -36.16
CA ASN A 129 8.09 4.87 -36.37
C ASN A 129 6.75 4.21 -36.76
N ASP A 130 5.63 4.69 -36.24
CA ASP A 130 4.27 4.15 -36.48
C ASP A 130 3.38 5.04 -37.36
N ILE A 131 3.95 5.68 -38.39
CA ILE A 131 3.21 6.54 -39.34
C ILE A 131 1.99 5.84 -39.97
N ASN A 132 2.10 4.53 -40.19
CA ASN A 132 1.01 3.73 -40.78
C ASN A 132 -0.25 3.70 -39.89
N LEU A 133 -0.09 3.84 -38.57
CA LEU A 133 -1.22 3.91 -37.66
C LEU A 133 -2.07 5.16 -37.94
N PHE A 134 -1.42 6.32 -38.09
CA PHE A 134 -2.06 7.60 -38.36
C PHE A 134 -2.63 7.73 -39.78
N LYS A 135 -2.26 6.83 -40.69
CA LYS A 135 -2.85 6.72 -42.03
C LYS A 135 -4.19 5.97 -42.05
N GLY A 136 -4.65 5.45 -40.92
CA GLY A 136 -5.88 4.65 -40.85
C GLY A 136 -5.71 3.23 -41.41
N ALA A 137 -4.49 2.69 -41.40
CA ALA A 137 -4.22 1.32 -41.85
C ALA A 137 -4.84 0.25 -40.92
N LYS A 138 -5.25 0.65 -39.71
CA LYS A 138 -6.01 -0.17 -38.76
C LYS A 138 -7.35 0.53 -38.46
N PRO A 139 -8.48 -0.19 -38.46
CA PRO A 139 -9.78 0.40 -38.13
C PRO A 139 -9.79 0.97 -36.71
N GLU A 140 -10.33 2.18 -36.52
CA GLU A 140 -10.71 2.64 -35.19
C GLU A 140 -11.79 1.71 -34.63
N GLY A 141 -11.50 1.12 -33.47
CA GLY A 141 -12.41 0.20 -32.80
C GLY A 141 -12.50 -1.17 -33.45
N GLU A 142 -11.41 -1.63 -34.08
CA GLU A 142 -11.26 -3.03 -34.46
C GLU A 142 -11.52 -3.88 -33.21
N THR A 143 -12.69 -4.49 -33.20
CA THR A 143 -13.13 -5.32 -32.09
C THR A 143 -12.45 -6.64 -32.33
N THR A 144 -11.63 -7.10 -31.39
CA THR A 144 -11.17 -8.49 -31.45
C THR A 144 -12.41 -9.40 -31.57
N PRO A 145 -12.26 -10.65 -32.06
CA PRO A 145 -13.36 -11.63 -32.07
C PRO A 145 -14.10 -11.76 -30.73
N ASP A 146 -13.48 -11.28 -29.65
CA ASP A 146 -13.87 -11.37 -28.25
C ASP A 146 -14.50 -10.07 -27.69
N GLY A 147 -14.79 -9.05 -28.51
CA GLY A 147 -15.55 -7.88 -28.07
C GLY A 147 -14.73 -6.70 -27.53
N TYR A 148 -13.40 -6.75 -27.60
CA TYR A 148 -12.52 -5.67 -27.14
C TYR A 148 -12.21 -4.69 -28.25
N THR A 149 -12.60 -3.44 -28.04
CA THR A 149 -12.17 -2.30 -28.85
C THR A 149 -10.68 -2.07 -28.64
N ILE A 150 -9.83 -2.44 -29.60
CA ILE A 150 -8.41 -2.10 -29.53
C ILE A 150 -8.26 -0.60 -29.78
N ASP A 151 -7.85 0.14 -28.75
CA ASP A 151 -7.42 1.52 -28.91
C ASP A 151 -5.92 1.56 -29.20
N TYR A 152 -5.59 1.68 -30.49
CA TYR A 152 -4.20 1.79 -30.93
C TYR A 152 -3.54 3.12 -30.55
N PHE A 153 -4.31 4.13 -30.13
CA PHE A 153 -3.79 5.43 -29.71
C PHE A 153 -3.51 5.53 -28.21
N ARG A 154 -3.82 4.48 -27.45
CA ARG A 154 -3.67 4.46 -25.99
C ARG A 154 -2.23 4.68 -25.51
N ASP A 155 -1.23 4.35 -26.32
CA ASP A 155 0.19 4.62 -26.02
C ASP A 155 0.54 6.12 -26.00
N TYR A 156 -0.35 6.98 -26.53
CA TYR A 156 -0.20 8.44 -26.56
C TYR A 156 -0.98 9.15 -25.44
N ASP A 157 -1.73 8.41 -24.62
CA ASP A 157 -2.44 8.97 -23.47
C ASP A 157 -1.47 9.36 -22.34
N VAL A 158 -1.95 10.24 -21.46
CA VAL A 158 -1.24 10.64 -20.24
C VAL A 158 -2.05 10.24 -19.01
N ASN A 159 -1.47 9.42 -18.15
CA ASN A 159 -2.08 9.06 -16.87
C ASN A 159 -1.75 10.10 -15.79
N ILE A 160 -2.77 10.79 -15.29
CA ILE A 160 -2.64 11.67 -14.14
C ILE A 160 -2.73 10.81 -12.87
N VAL A 161 -1.56 10.39 -12.38
CA VAL A 161 -1.46 9.55 -11.17
C VAL A 161 -1.86 10.31 -9.90
N LEU A 162 -1.59 11.62 -9.84
CA LEU A 162 -1.97 12.49 -8.75
C LEU A 162 -2.33 13.88 -9.28
N ASP A 163 -3.54 14.34 -9.02
CA ASP A 163 -3.97 15.71 -9.26
C ASP A 163 -4.07 16.46 -7.94
N ASN A 164 -3.33 17.57 -7.84
CA ASN A 164 -3.31 18.48 -6.69
C ASN A 164 -3.64 19.92 -7.11
N SER A 165 -4.23 20.13 -8.28
CA SER A 165 -4.52 21.47 -8.83
C SER A 165 -5.47 22.29 -7.94
N GLU A 166 -6.40 21.64 -7.25
CA GLU A 166 -7.35 22.29 -6.33
C GLU A 166 -6.88 22.31 -4.87
N THR A 167 -5.74 21.69 -4.56
CA THR A 167 -5.24 21.53 -3.18
C THR A 167 -4.64 22.85 -2.67
N LYS A 168 -5.35 23.52 -1.76
CA LYS A 168 -4.95 24.83 -1.18
C LYS A 168 -4.16 24.72 0.12
N GLU A 169 -4.28 23.60 0.83
CA GLU A 169 -3.68 23.39 2.14
C GLU A 169 -2.68 22.22 2.11
N CYS A 170 -1.85 22.14 3.15
CA CYS A 170 -0.89 21.05 3.30
C CYS A 170 -1.65 19.71 3.42
N PRO A 171 -1.37 18.69 2.59
CA PRO A 171 -2.11 17.44 2.63
C PRO A 171 -1.81 16.70 3.93
N VAL A 172 -2.85 16.39 4.69
CA VAL A 172 -2.78 15.54 5.90
C VAL A 172 -3.68 14.33 5.67
N LEU A 173 -3.04 13.18 5.44
CA LEU A 173 -3.74 11.92 5.18
C LEU A 173 -3.60 11.00 6.38
N ILE A 174 -4.73 10.52 6.89
CA ILE A 174 -4.79 9.50 7.92
C ILE A 174 -5.14 8.19 7.21
N GLU A 175 -4.20 7.26 7.16
CA GLU A 175 -4.41 5.95 6.58
C GLU A 175 -4.75 4.95 7.70
N THR A 176 -6.01 4.55 7.74
CA THR A 176 -6.55 3.63 8.75
C THR A 176 -6.24 2.17 8.44
N SER A 177 -6.05 1.85 7.16
CA SER A 177 -5.83 0.50 6.65
C SER A 177 -4.58 0.50 5.76
N PRO A 178 -3.37 0.46 6.36
CA PRO A 178 -2.10 0.66 5.67
C PRO A 178 -1.65 -0.60 4.90
N THR A 179 -2.51 -1.13 4.04
CA THR A 179 -2.16 -2.21 3.11
C THR A 179 -1.07 -1.75 2.15
N TYR A 180 -0.35 -2.69 1.54
CA TYR A 180 0.72 -2.35 0.59
C TYR A 180 0.23 -1.43 -0.53
N MET A 181 -0.92 -1.76 -1.13
CA MET A 181 -1.52 -0.99 -2.22
C MET A 181 -1.95 0.40 -1.74
N ASN A 182 -2.58 0.49 -0.57
CA ASN A 182 -3.07 1.76 -0.04
C ASN A 182 -1.91 2.70 0.28
N VAL A 183 -0.79 2.20 0.78
CA VAL A 183 0.36 3.04 1.16
C VAL A 183 1.20 3.44 -0.04
N PHE A 184 1.63 2.47 -0.86
CA PHE A 184 2.62 2.69 -1.92
C PHE A 184 2.00 2.89 -3.31
N GLY A 185 0.74 2.52 -3.50
CA GLY A 185 0.09 2.48 -4.80
C GLY A 185 0.14 1.07 -5.39
N THR A 186 -0.53 0.90 -6.53
CA THR A 186 -0.60 -0.38 -7.23
C THR A 186 -0.69 -0.16 -8.73
N ILE A 187 -0.43 -1.23 -9.48
CA ILE A 187 -0.65 -1.31 -10.91
C ILE A 187 -1.83 -2.26 -11.09
N GLU A 188 -3.01 -1.71 -11.38
CA GLU A 188 -4.22 -2.51 -11.53
C GLU A 188 -4.13 -3.41 -12.77
N LYS A 189 -4.68 -4.62 -12.66
CA LYS A 189 -4.77 -5.55 -13.80
C LYS A 189 -6.21 -5.60 -14.26
N VAL A 190 -6.40 -5.41 -15.56
CA VAL A 190 -7.69 -5.57 -16.22
C VAL A 190 -7.74 -7.00 -16.77
N ASN A 191 -8.85 -7.68 -16.50
CA ASN A 191 -9.10 -9.02 -17.03
C ASN A 191 -9.52 -8.91 -18.50
N ASP A 192 -8.86 -9.69 -19.36
CA ASP A 192 -9.15 -9.77 -20.80
C ASP A 192 -10.34 -10.68 -21.14
N GLY A 193 -11.11 -11.13 -20.14
CA GLY A 193 -12.30 -11.96 -20.31
C GLY A 193 -12.02 -13.42 -20.62
N HIS A 194 -10.78 -13.77 -21.00
CA HIS A 194 -10.34 -15.12 -21.35
C HIS A 194 -9.32 -15.70 -20.36
N GLY A 195 -9.16 -15.07 -19.19
CA GLY A 195 -8.31 -15.55 -18.11
C GLY A 195 -6.87 -15.02 -18.16
N GLY A 196 -6.57 -14.13 -19.10
CA GLY A 196 -5.37 -13.32 -19.09
C GLY A 196 -5.58 -12.02 -18.31
N TRP A 197 -4.48 -11.57 -17.70
CA TRP A 197 -4.43 -10.32 -16.96
C TRP A 197 -3.48 -9.38 -17.69
N PHE A 198 -3.98 -8.24 -18.13
CA PHE A 198 -3.20 -7.19 -18.78
C PHE A 198 -3.15 -5.94 -17.90
N SER A 199 -2.07 -5.17 -18.01
CA SER A 199 -1.95 -3.87 -17.36
C SER A 199 -1.12 -2.93 -18.22
N ASP A 200 -1.56 -1.68 -18.29
CA ASP A 200 -0.87 -0.58 -18.95
C ASP A 200 -0.55 0.57 -17.97
N PHE A 201 0.13 1.60 -18.47
CA PHE A 201 0.52 2.74 -17.64
C PHE A 201 -0.68 3.57 -17.13
N THR A 202 -1.87 3.45 -17.74
CA THR A 202 -3.11 4.11 -17.29
C THR A 202 -3.70 3.44 -16.05
N ASN A 203 -3.30 2.19 -15.76
CA ASN A 203 -3.71 1.44 -14.58
C ASN A 203 -2.84 1.71 -13.34
N ILE A 204 -1.84 2.61 -13.42
CA ILE A 204 -1.03 3.00 -12.27
C ILE A 204 -1.87 3.89 -11.35
N LYS A 205 -2.01 3.48 -10.07
CA LYS A 205 -2.74 4.22 -9.04
C LYS A 205 -1.82 4.70 -7.91
N ALA A 206 -2.02 5.93 -7.47
CA ALA A 206 -1.28 6.52 -6.36
C ALA A 206 -1.67 5.92 -5.01
N GLY A 207 -0.68 5.61 -4.18
CA GLY A 207 -0.86 5.33 -2.76
C GLY A 207 -0.98 6.59 -1.90
N ALA A 208 -1.34 6.40 -0.63
CA ALA A 208 -1.41 7.43 0.40
C ALA A 208 -0.09 8.18 0.58
N LEU A 209 1.06 7.50 0.39
CA LEU A 209 2.36 8.15 0.51
C LEU A 209 2.59 9.20 -0.57
N LEU A 210 2.16 8.93 -1.81
CA LEU A 210 2.23 9.88 -2.92
C LEU A 210 1.17 10.97 -2.79
N ARG A 211 -0.05 10.62 -2.38
CA ARG A 211 -1.12 11.60 -2.10
C ARG A 211 -0.73 12.58 -0.98
N ALA A 212 0.07 12.13 -0.01
CA ALA A 212 0.60 12.95 1.09
C ALA A 212 1.89 13.71 0.74
N ASN A 213 2.33 13.68 -0.51
CA ASN A 213 3.57 14.33 -0.92
C ASN A 213 3.51 15.84 -0.67
N GLY A 214 4.51 16.37 0.05
CA GLY A 214 4.54 17.77 0.49
C GLY A 214 3.84 18.03 1.84
N GLY A 215 3.27 16.99 2.47
CA GLY A 215 2.58 17.10 3.75
C GLY A 215 2.84 15.93 4.70
N PHE A 216 1.76 15.39 5.28
CA PHE A 216 1.82 14.41 6.36
C PHE A 216 1.00 13.16 6.08
N LEU A 217 1.58 12.00 6.37
CA LEU A 217 0.91 10.70 6.39
C LEU A 217 0.90 10.18 7.83
N VAL A 218 -0.29 9.99 8.39
CA VAL A 218 -0.51 9.47 9.75
C VAL A 218 -0.97 8.02 9.65
N MET A 219 -0.30 7.11 10.36
CA MET A 219 -0.62 5.69 10.37
C MET A 219 -0.49 5.09 11.77
N ASN A 220 -1.30 4.08 12.07
CA ASN A 220 -1.11 3.25 13.27
C ASN A 220 -0.01 2.22 13.02
N VAL A 221 0.97 2.16 13.91
CA VAL A 221 2.12 1.27 13.80
C VAL A 221 1.72 -0.21 13.91
N THR A 222 0.68 -0.53 14.68
CA THR A 222 0.20 -1.91 14.85
C THR A 222 -0.36 -2.44 13.53
N HIS A 223 -1.25 -1.68 12.88
CA HIS A 223 -1.85 -2.06 11.60
C HIS A 223 -0.78 -2.18 10.50
N LEU A 224 0.26 -1.36 10.57
CA LEU A 224 1.37 -1.42 9.63
C LEU A 224 2.18 -2.72 9.74
N PHE A 225 2.31 -3.29 10.95
CA PHE A 225 3.03 -4.56 11.15
C PHE A 225 2.19 -5.79 10.82
N GLU A 226 0.87 -5.68 10.90
CA GLU A 226 -0.06 -6.73 10.47
C GLU A 226 0.02 -6.96 8.96
N GLU A 227 0.33 -5.90 8.20
CA GLU A 227 0.43 -5.94 6.74
C GLU A 227 1.81 -6.41 6.23
N PRO A 228 1.88 -7.52 5.48
CA PRO A 228 3.13 -8.10 5.02
C PRO A 228 3.94 -7.13 4.13
N GLY A 229 5.21 -6.92 4.48
CA GLY A 229 6.16 -6.19 3.65
C GLY A 229 6.01 -4.66 3.66
N VAL A 230 4.97 -4.10 4.31
CA VAL A 230 4.74 -2.65 4.37
C VAL A 230 5.85 -1.96 5.15
N TRP A 231 6.19 -2.44 6.35
CA TRP A 231 7.28 -1.87 7.15
C TRP A 231 8.62 -1.84 6.43
N ARG A 232 8.97 -2.97 5.79
CA ARG A 232 10.23 -3.10 5.05
C ARG A 232 10.32 -2.09 3.91
N THR A 233 9.24 -1.95 3.15
CA THR A 233 9.16 -1.01 2.02
C THR A 233 9.14 0.42 2.52
N LEU A 234 8.40 0.73 3.58
CA LEU A 234 8.35 2.06 4.18
C LEU A 234 9.76 2.52 4.62
N LYS A 235 10.52 1.67 5.31
CA LYS A 235 11.90 2.00 5.71
C LYS A 235 12.77 2.35 4.51
N ARG A 236 12.69 1.58 3.42
CA ARG A 236 13.43 1.85 2.18
C ARG A 236 13.03 3.17 1.56
N VAL A 237 11.73 3.39 1.39
CA VAL A 237 11.20 4.61 0.78
C VAL A 237 11.55 5.85 1.61
N LEU A 238 11.47 5.79 2.94
CA LEU A 238 11.85 6.92 3.81
C LEU A 238 13.37 7.17 3.86
N THR A 239 14.18 6.12 3.71
CA THR A 239 15.64 6.24 3.67
C THR A 239 16.13 6.88 2.38
N TYR A 240 15.60 6.43 1.23
CA TYR A 240 16.03 6.89 -0.10
C TYR A 240 15.19 8.01 -0.68
N ARG A 241 14.04 8.34 -0.06
CA ARG A 241 13.05 9.32 -0.53
C ARG A 241 12.54 9.07 -1.94
N LYS A 242 12.51 7.79 -2.33
CA LYS A 242 12.07 7.35 -3.65
C LYS A 242 10.97 6.32 -3.47
N LEU A 243 9.80 6.63 -4.04
CA LEU A 243 8.67 5.74 -4.14
C LEU A 243 8.72 5.02 -5.48
N GLU A 244 8.68 3.70 -5.45
CA GLU A 244 8.52 2.90 -6.65
C GLU A 244 7.18 2.16 -6.56
N ILE A 245 6.31 2.38 -7.56
CA ILE A 245 5.01 1.72 -7.63
C ILE A 245 5.19 0.41 -8.39
N HIS A 246 4.93 -0.70 -7.70
CA HIS A 246 5.06 -2.05 -8.25
C HIS A 246 3.88 -2.92 -7.83
N ASP A 247 3.64 -3.99 -8.57
CA ASP A 247 2.71 -5.04 -8.16
C ASP A 247 3.31 -5.86 -6.99
N PRO A 248 2.69 -5.88 -5.80
CA PRO A 248 3.19 -6.63 -4.65
C PRO A 248 3.17 -8.16 -4.85
N TYR A 249 2.41 -8.68 -5.82
CA TYR A 249 2.25 -10.13 -6.08
C TYR A 249 3.12 -10.67 -7.21
N TYR A 250 4.14 -9.91 -7.62
CA TYR A 250 5.06 -10.28 -8.71
C TYR A 250 5.65 -11.69 -8.57
N SER A 251 5.80 -12.20 -7.34
CA SER A 251 6.36 -13.54 -7.08
C SER A 251 5.40 -14.72 -7.32
N TYR A 252 4.09 -14.48 -7.41
CA TYR A 252 3.08 -15.55 -7.44
C TYR A 252 2.35 -15.72 -8.78
N GLN A 253 2.57 -14.83 -9.76
CA GLN A 253 1.80 -14.82 -11.01
C GLN A 253 2.71 -14.80 -12.25
N TYR A 254 2.43 -15.71 -13.19
CA TYR A 254 2.93 -15.70 -14.56
C TYR A 254 2.21 -14.57 -15.35
N SER A 255 2.54 -13.31 -15.06
CA SER A 255 1.97 -12.15 -15.76
C SER A 255 2.85 -11.77 -16.95
N PRO A 256 2.32 -11.60 -18.18
CA PRO A 256 3.11 -11.26 -19.36
C PRO A 256 3.50 -9.77 -19.46
N SER A 257 2.89 -8.89 -18.66
CA SER A 257 3.14 -7.43 -18.68
C SER A 257 3.85 -6.99 -17.40
N THR A 258 5.15 -6.64 -17.51
CA THR A 258 5.95 -6.13 -16.40
C THR A 258 6.22 -4.64 -16.60
N LEU A 259 5.27 -3.81 -16.19
CA LEU A 259 5.52 -2.36 -16.12
C LEU A 259 6.50 -2.09 -14.98
N LYS A 260 7.49 -1.25 -15.26
CA LYS A 260 8.45 -0.77 -14.26
C LYS A 260 8.47 0.76 -14.28
N PRO A 261 7.54 1.42 -13.57
CA PRO A 261 7.51 2.87 -13.48
C PRO A 261 8.82 3.43 -12.94
N GLU A 262 9.18 4.64 -13.38
CA GLU A 262 10.30 5.36 -12.81
C GLU A 262 10.01 5.70 -11.33
N ALA A 263 11.04 5.65 -10.48
CA ALA A 263 10.91 6.03 -9.08
C ALA A 263 10.55 7.53 -8.94
N ILE A 264 9.56 7.82 -8.10
CA ILE A 264 9.07 9.16 -7.82
C ILE A 264 9.76 9.69 -6.55
N GLU A 265 10.37 10.87 -6.63
CA GLU A 265 10.90 11.54 -5.45
C GLU A 265 9.77 12.05 -4.56
N ILE A 266 9.84 11.72 -3.26
CA ILE A 266 8.79 12.09 -2.29
C ILE A 266 9.34 12.96 -1.17
N ASN A 267 8.51 13.89 -0.71
CA ASN A 267 8.73 14.77 0.42
C ASN A 267 7.56 14.69 1.41
N THR A 268 7.22 13.46 1.81
CA THR A 268 6.14 13.16 2.77
C THR A 268 6.71 12.98 4.18
N LYS A 269 6.12 13.64 5.18
CA LYS A 269 6.44 13.40 6.60
C LYS A 269 5.53 12.32 7.15
N VAL A 270 6.10 11.24 7.69
CA VAL A 270 5.32 10.14 8.27
C VAL A 270 5.23 10.28 9.78
N ILE A 271 4.01 10.23 10.32
CA ILE A 271 3.69 10.21 11.74
C ILE A 271 3.15 8.81 12.08
N LEU A 272 3.85 8.09 12.95
CA LEU A 272 3.41 6.79 13.45
C LEU A 272 2.78 6.95 14.83
N LEU A 273 1.58 6.41 14.98
CA LEU A 273 0.87 6.33 16.25
C LEU A 273 1.08 4.92 16.84
N GLY A 274 1.50 4.83 18.10
CA GLY A 274 1.79 3.56 18.73
C GLY A 274 2.01 3.66 20.23
N SER A 275 2.02 2.50 20.90
CA SER A 275 2.28 2.43 22.34
C SER A 275 3.78 2.57 22.67
N GLN A 276 4.07 2.93 23.91
CA GLN A 276 5.44 2.99 24.42
C GLN A 276 6.16 1.64 24.30
N LEU A 277 5.44 0.52 24.44
CA LEU A 277 6.00 -0.82 24.28
C LEU A 277 6.55 -1.02 22.87
N ILE A 278 5.75 -0.70 21.84
CA ILE A 278 6.15 -0.83 20.44
C ILE A 278 7.34 0.08 20.14
N TYR A 279 7.31 1.33 20.63
CA TYR A 279 8.44 2.25 20.48
C TYR A 279 9.75 1.69 21.06
N SER A 280 9.70 1.08 22.26
CA SER A 280 10.85 0.45 22.89
C SER A 280 11.37 -0.72 22.06
N LEU A 281 10.49 -1.60 21.57
CA LEU A 281 10.86 -2.73 20.72
C LEU A 281 11.53 -2.29 19.42
N LEU A 282 10.99 -1.28 18.75
CA LEU A 282 11.60 -0.73 17.52
C LEU A 282 12.95 -0.08 17.82
N THR A 283 13.05 0.64 18.93
CA THR A 283 14.31 1.25 19.33
C THR A 283 15.42 0.21 19.58
N GLU A 284 15.07 -0.93 20.15
CA GLU A 284 16.01 -1.99 20.52
C GLU A 284 16.36 -2.91 19.34
N HIS A 285 15.37 -3.27 18.53
CA HIS A 285 15.53 -4.29 17.48
C HIS A 285 15.67 -3.72 16.06
N GLU A 286 15.34 -2.44 15.81
CA GLU A 286 15.41 -1.83 14.48
C GLU A 286 16.49 -0.74 14.41
N TYR A 287 17.65 -1.09 13.85
CA TYR A 287 18.83 -0.22 13.78
C TYR A 287 18.58 1.12 13.07
N ASP A 288 17.79 1.14 12.00
CA ASP A 288 17.52 2.36 11.23
C ASP A 288 16.32 3.16 11.78
N PHE A 289 15.56 2.62 12.74
CA PHE A 289 14.36 3.26 13.26
C PHE A 289 14.64 4.67 13.78
N LYS A 290 15.65 4.83 14.65
CA LYS A 290 16.05 6.14 15.20
C LYS A 290 16.65 7.09 14.17
N LYS A 291 17.14 6.59 13.04
CA LYS A 291 17.66 7.43 11.95
C LYS A 291 16.54 8.04 11.14
N ILE A 292 15.47 7.27 10.94
CA ILE A 292 14.28 7.67 10.19
C ILE A 292 13.35 8.51 11.09
N PHE A 293 13.00 7.99 12.26
CA PHE A 293 12.08 8.62 13.22
C PHE A 293 12.85 9.30 14.35
N LYS A 294 13.27 10.54 14.10
CA LYS A 294 14.10 11.32 15.03
C LYS A 294 13.30 12.03 16.12
N VAL A 295 12.03 12.34 15.84
CA VAL A 295 11.16 13.10 16.74
C VAL A 295 10.22 12.13 17.44
N LYS A 296 10.30 12.09 18.78
CA LYS A 296 9.36 11.38 19.64
C LYS A 296 8.41 12.41 20.26
N ALA A 297 7.10 12.23 20.08
CA ALA A 297 6.07 13.05 20.68
C ALA A 297 5.27 12.20 21.67
N ASP A 298 5.64 12.24 22.95
CA ASP A 298 4.95 11.49 23.99
C ASP A 298 3.68 12.21 24.44
N PHE A 299 2.60 11.45 24.55
CA PHE A 299 1.35 11.91 25.16
C PHE A 299 1.29 11.40 26.58
N ASP A 300 1.27 12.32 27.55
CA ASP A 300 1.05 11.97 28.94
C ASP A 300 -0.42 11.62 29.18
N TYR A 301 -0.67 10.64 30.05
CA TYR A 301 -2.02 10.19 30.43
C TYR A 301 -2.62 11.02 31.57
N GLU A 302 -1.82 11.90 32.17
CA GLU A 302 -2.20 12.77 33.27
C GLU A 302 -1.67 14.20 33.09
N ILE A 303 -2.38 15.16 33.66
CA ILE A 303 -2.06 16.58 33.58
C ILE A 303 -2.27 17.23 34.95
N LYS A 304 -1.35 18.12 35.34
CA LYS A 304 -1.45 18.86 36.61
C LYS A 304 -2.70 19.74 36.62
N ARG A 305 -3.53 19.57 37.64
CA ARG A 305 -4.73 20.37 37.87
C ARG A 305 -4.34 21.83 38.19
N ASN A 306 -4.88 22.76 37.40
CA ASN A 306 -4.83 24.21 37.67
C ASN A 306 -6.04 24.88 37.01
N ASP A 307 -6.32 26.14 37.36
CA ASP A 307 -7.53 26.84 36.91
C ASP A 307 -7.61 27.02 35.38
N LYS A 308 -6.46 27.14 34.70
CA LYS A 308 -6.41 27.22 33.23
C LYS A 308 -6.80 25.87 32.63
N VAL A 309 -6.22 24.79 33.13
CA VAL A 309 -6.50 23.40 32.70
C VAL A 309 -7.96 23.04 32.94
N LEU A 310 -8.56 23.44 34.07
CA LEU A 310 -9.97 23.17 34.33
C LEU A 310 -10.87 23.80 33.25
N LYS A 311 -10.56 25.03 32.82
CA LYS A 311 -11.29 25.71 31.73
C LYS A 311 -11.04 25.03 30.38
N GLU A 312 -9.81 24.65 30.08
CA GLU A 312 -9.47 23.95 28.83
C GLU A 312 -10.12 22.57 28.76
N TYR A 313 -10.15 21.83 29.87
CA TYR A 313 -10.80 20.54 29.98
C TYR A 313 -12.31 20.65 29.77
N ALA A 314 -12.95 21.67 30.37
CA ALA A 314 -14.37 21.95 30.14
C ALA A 314 -14.66 22.27 28.66
N ARG A 315 -13.75 22.97 27.96
CA ARG A 315 -13.86 23.21 26.50
C ARG A 315 -13.73 21.91 25.70
N VAL A 316 -12.84 21.00 26.11
CA VAL A 316 -12.73 19.68 25.48
C VAL A 316 -14.02 18.88 25.64
N ILE A 317 -14.60 18.86 26.85
CA ILE A 317 -15.92 18.24 27.09
C ILE A 317 -16.99 18.91 26.22
N LYS A 318 -17.01 20.25 26.15
CA LYS A 318 -17.97 20.99 25.32
C LYS A 318 -17.84 20.63 23.84
N LYS A 319 -16.60 20.52 23.33
CA LYS A 319 -16.35 20.06 21.97
C LYS A 319 -16.93 18.67 21.72
N PHE A 320 -16.75 17.71 22.64
CA PHE A 320 -17.34 16.38 22.50
C PHE A 320 -18.87 16.39 22.50
N ILE A 321 -19.48 17.23 23.34
CA ILE A 321 -20.95 17.41 23.35
C ILE A 321 -21.45 17.90 22.00
N GLU A 322 -20.75 18.86 21.38
CA GLU A 322 -21.08 19.39 20.06
C GLU A 322 -20.84 18.38 18.93
N ASP A 323 -19.65 17.75 18.90
CA ASP A 323 -19.25 16.79 17.87
C ASP A 323 -20.20 15.56 17.83
N GLU A 324 -20.70 15.13 18.99
CA GLU A 324 -21.59 13.96 19.13
C GLU A 324 -23.08 14.32 19.31
N THR A 325 -23.45 15.61 19.22
CA THR A 325 -24.84 16.09 19.35
C THR A 325 -25.55 15.65 20.65
N LEU A 326 -24.82 15.66 21.78
CA LEU A 326 -25.36 15.30 23.09
C LEU A 326 -26.19 16.46 23.70
N LEU A 327 -27.00 16.16 24.73
CA LEU A 327 -27.66 17.19 25.55
C LEU A 327 -26.63 18.10 26.21
N GLU A 328 -27.05 19.32 26.56
CA GLU A 328 -26.18 20.26 27.28
C GLU A 328 -25.88 19.78 28.71
N PHE A 329 -24.63 19.92 29.12
CA PHE A 329 -24.16 19.55 30.46
C PHE A 329 -24.15 20.78 31.35
N ASP A 330 -24.79 20.68 32.51
CA ASP A 330 -24.72 21.75 33.50
C ASP A 330 -23.33 21.79 34.19
N LYS A 331 -23.11 22.86 34.97
CA LYS A 331 -21.85 23.03 35.72
C LYS A 331 -21.57 21.89 36.72
N THR A 332 -22.61 21.20 37.19
CA THR A 332 -22.48 20.12 38.17
C THR A 332 -22.03 18.82 37.51
N ALA A 333 -22.53 18.53 36.31
CA ALA A 333 -22.13 17.39 35.50
C ALA A 333 -20.67 17.52 35.07
N ILE A 334 -20.25 18.70 34.58
CA ILE A 334 -18.85 18.96 34.19
C ILE A 334 -17.91 18.82 35.41
N ALA A 335 -18.31 19.35 36.57
CA ALA A 335 -17.53 19.20 37.81
C ALA A 335 -17.38 17.72 38.20
N TYR A 336 -18.44 16.92 38.09
CA TYR A 336 -18.39 15.51 38.41
C TYR A 336 -17.53 14.70 37.43
N LEU A 337 -17.56 15.03 36.13
CA LEU A 337 -16.64 14.43 35.14
C LEU A 337 -15.17 14.74 35.47
N LEU A 338 -14.86 15.96 35.93
CA LEU A 338 -13.52 16.34 36.38
C LEU A 338 -13.10 15.57 37.64
N GLU A 339 -14.01 15.30 38.57
CA GLU A 339 -13.73 14.44 39.73
C GLU A 339 -13.42 13.01 39.31
N ILE A 340 -14.16 12.46 38.34
CA ILE A 340 -13.86 11.14 37.77
C ILE A 340 -12.48 11.15 37.10
N ALA A 341 -12.17 12.19 36.32
CA ALA A 341 -10.85 12.33 35.70
C ALA A 341 -9.71 12.38 36.74
N ALA A 342 -9.93 12.99 37.91
CA ALA A 342 -8.97 12.97 39.02
C ALA A 342 -8.86 11.56 39.65
N LYS A 343 -9.99 10.88 39.87
CA LYS A 343 -10.02 9.50 40.38
C LYS A 343 -9.25 8.52 39.49
N LEU A 344 -9.38 8.63 38.17
CA LEU A 344 -8.64 7.79 37.21
C LEU A 344 -7.12 7.94 37.31
N THR A 345 -6.61 9.08 37.82
CA THR A 345 -5.17 9.28 38.05
C THR A 345 -4.71 8.87 39.46
N GLY A 346 -5.64 8.56 40.37
CA GLY A 346 -5.33 8.32 41.78
C GLY A 346 -4.78 9.56 42.51
N SER A 347 -4.93 10.77 41.94
CA SER A 347 -4.40 12.00 42.51
C SER A 347 -5.38 13.15 42.42
N GLN A 348 -5.62 13.83 43.54
CA GLN A 348 -6.44 15.05 43.59
C GLN A 348 -5.83 16.25 42.85
N TYR A 349 -4.52 16.19 42.57
CA TYR A 349 -3.74 17.26 41.94
C TYR A 349 -3.53 17.04 40.44
N LYS A 350 -4.06 15.95 39.88
CA LYS A 350 -3.94 15.61 38.46
C LYS A 350 -5.30 15.25 37.88
N LEU A 351 -5.41 15.36 36.56
CA LEU A 351 -6.59 14.97 35.79
C LEU A 351 -6.14 14.03 34.68
N SER A 352 -6.94 13.02 34.36
CA SER A 352 -6.63 12.12 33.25
C SER A 352 -6.88 12.79 31.90
N THR A 353 -5.94 12.63 30.97
CA THR A 353 -6.06 13.00 29.56
C THR A 353 -6.61 11.86 28.70
N ARG A 354 -7.02 10.74 29.31
CA ARG A 354 -7.72 9.64 28.61
C ARG A 354 -9.15 10.06 28.32
N PHE A 355 -9.30 11.00 27.40
CA PHE A 355 -10.57 11.63 27.05
C PHE A 355 -11.62 10.63 26.56
N SER A 356 -11.21 9.50 25.97
CA SER A 356 -12.12 8.43 25.56
C SER A 356 -12.96 7.91 26.72
N VAL A 357 -12.34 7.59 27.87
CA VAL A 357 -13.05 7.08 29.05
C VAL A 357 -14.04 8.11 29.60
N ILE A 358 -13.66 9.39 29.59
CA ILE A 358 -14.52 10.48 30.04
C ILE A 358 -15.66 10.74 29.06
N ALA A 359 -15.41 10.62 27.76
CA ALA A 359 -16.42 10.71 26.72
C ALA A 359 -17.43 9.54 26.82
N ASP A 360 -16.98 8.32 27.08
CA ASP A 360 -17.86 7.16 27.27
C ASP A 360 -18.82 7.39 28.44
N ILE A 361 -18.30 7.88 29.58
CA ILE A 361 -19.13 8.24 30.74
C ILE A 361 -20.08 9.39 30.40
N ALA A 362 -19.65 10.39 29.62
CA ALA A 362 -20.51 11.47 29.17
C ALA A 362 -21.65 10.97 28.29
N ARG A 363 -21.41 10.05 27.34
CA ARG A 363 -22.45 9.42 26.52
C ARG A 363 -23.46 8.66 27.36
N GLU A 364 -22.99 7.88 28.33
CA GLU A 364 -23.88 7.18 29.26
C GLU A 364 -24.70 8.16 30.12
N SER A 365 -24.08 9.26 30.56
CA SER A 365 -24.77 10.31 31.32
C SER A 365 -25.88 10.98 30.49
N ASN A 366 -25.64 11.19 29.20
CA ASN A 366 -26.62 11.68 28.25
C ASN A 366 -27.80 10.70 28.09
N PHE A 367 -27.51 9.41 27.95
CA PHE A 367 -28.55 8.37 27.89
C PHE A 367 -29.46 8.41 29.13
N TRP A 368 -28.88 8.47 30.33
CA TRP A 368 -29.67 8.53 31.57
C TRP A 368 -30.49 9.80 31.71
N ALA A 369 -29.97 10.94 31.25
CA ALA A 369 -30.72 12.20 31.27
C ALA A 369 -31.97 12.13 30.37
N ILE A 370 -31.84 11.52 29.19
CA ILE A 370 -32.96 11.31 28.26
C ILE A 370 -33.99 10.34 28.86
N ASP A 371 -33.53 9.22 29.42
CA ASP A 371 -34.38 8.21 30.06
C ASP A 371 -35.16 8.78 31.26
N ASP A 372 -34.51 9.64 32.06
CA ASP A 372 -35.14 10.33 33.19
C ASP A 372 -36.01 11.54 32.75
N GLY A 373 -36.10 11.83 31.45
CA GLY A 373 -36.96 12.88 30.87
C GLY A 373 -36.41 14.32 30.96
N PHE A 374 -35.10 14.48 31.13
CA PHE A 374 -34.43 15.78 31.23
C PHE A 374 -33.86 16.26 29.90
N ASN A 375 -33.89 17.58 29.68
CA ASN A 375 -33.26 18.23 28.52
C ASN A 375 -31.81 18.66 28.76
N THR A 376 -31.27 18.37 29.95
CA THR A 376 -29.90 18.74 30.37
C THR A 376 -29.31 17.68 31.28
N VAL A 377 -28.02 17.40 31.13
CA VAL A 377 -27.29 16.46 32.00
C VAL A 377 -26.84 17.16 33.28
N ASN A 378 -27.12 16.56 34.44
CA ASN A 378 -26.73 17.03 35.76
C ASN A 378 -25.77 16.03 36.44
N ALA A 379 -25.21 16.40 37.59
CA ALA A 379 -24.30 15.51 38.35
C ALA A 379 -24.93 14.17 38.76
N ALA A 380 -26.25 14.10 38.97
CA ALA A 380 -26.92 12.86 39.34
C ALA A 380 -26.87 11.85 38.19
N HIS A 381 -27.09 12.30 36.95
CA HIS A 381 -26.98 11.46 35.76
C HIS A 381 -25.54 10.95 35.56
N VAL A 382 -24.53 11.81 35.77
CA VAL A 382 -23.12 11.39 35.67
C VAL A 382 -22.74 10.40 36.76
N LYS A 383 -23.20 10.62 38.00
CA LYS A 383 -23.01 9.68 39.10
C LYS A 383 -23.68 8.34 38.85
N LYS A 384 -24.89 8.35 38.28
CA LYS A 384 -25.65 7.16 37.87
C LYS A 384 -24.88 6.39 36.79
N ALA A 385 -24.43 7.07 35.73
CA ALA A 385 -23.60 6.51 34.67
C ALA A 385 -22.32 5.85 35.21
N TYR A 386 -21.55 6.58 36.01
CA TYR A 386 -20.30 6.08 36.58
C TYR A 386 -20.53 4.87 37.50
N LYS A 387 -21.59 4.88 38.32
CA LYS A 387 -21.94 3.73 39.17
C LYS A 387 -22.27 2.50 38.33
N TYR A 388 -23.13 2.63 37.32
CA TYR A 388 -23.46 1.49 36.47
C TYR A 388 -22.26 0.99 35.67
N ALA A 389 -21.35 1.87 35.25
CA ALA A 389 -20.08 1.46 34.67
C ALA A 389 -19.25 0.63 35.66
N MET A 390 -19.14 1.08 36.92
CA MET A 390 -18.47 0.32 37.97
C MET A 390 -19.12 -1.05 38.19
N ASP A 391 -20.45 -1.10 38.29
CA ASP A 391 -21.21 -2.34 38.50
C ASP A 391 -20.98 -3.35 37.36
N ARG A 392 -20.93 -2.89 36.09
CA ARG A 392 -20.64 -3.76 34.93
C ARG A 392 -19.23 -4.35 34.96
N HIS A 393 -18.25 -3.60 35.47
CA HIS A 393 -16.86 -4.05 35.58
C HIS A 393 -16.53 -4.67 36.96
N GLY A 394 -17.49 -4.70 37.89
CA GLY A 394 -17.28 -5.00 39.30
C GLY A 394 -17.55 -6.44 39.72
N MET A 395 -17.63 -7.38 38.77
CA MET A 395 -17.86 -8.81 39.09
C MET A 395 -16.81 -9.35 40.06
N LEU A 396 -15.54 -8.97 39.89
CA LEU A 396 -14.46 -9.42 40.76
C LEU A 396 -14.62 -8.90 42.19
N GLU A 397 -14.96 -7.61 42.35
CA GLU A 397 -15.22 -7.02 43.67
C GLU A 397 -16.44 -7.66 44.32
N SER A 398 -17.52 -7.87 43.56
CA SER A 398 -18.74 -8.52 44.06
C SER A 398 -18.45 -9.93 44.55
N LYS A 399 -17.69 -10.73 43.79
CA LYS A 399 -17.29 -12.08 44.21
C LYS A 399 -16.42 -12.09 45.46
N VAL A 400 -15.52 -11.11 45.60
CA VAL A 400 -14.73 -10.96 46.81
C VAL A 400 -15.61 -10.61 48.01
N THR A 401 -16.62 -9.74 47.82
CA THR A 401 -17.62 -9.40 48.84
C THR A 401 -18.46 -10.61 49.23
N ASP A 402 -18.98 -11.37 48.26
CA ASP A 402 -19.71 -12.63 48.50
C ASP A 402 -18.90 -13.57 49.40
N MET A 403 -17.59 -13.73 49.14
CA MET A 403 -16.72 -14.59 49.95
C MET A 403 -16.57 -14.11 51.41
N PHE A 404 -16.69 -12.81 51.68
CA PHE A 404 -16.72 -12.31 53.06
C PHE A 404 -18.08 -12.57 53.71
N GLU A 405 -19.17 -12.40 52.97
CA GLU A 405 -20.54 -12.68 53.46
C GLU A 405 -20.78 -14.16 53.75
N GLU A 406 -20.21 -15.04 52.91
CA GLU A 406 -20.24 -16.50 53.08
C GLU A 406 -19.23 -17.02 54.12
N GLU A 407 -18.50 -16.13 54.79
CA GLU A 407 -17.47 -16.46 55.80
C GLU A 407 -16.31 -17.34 55.27
N ILE A 408 -16.16 -17.46 53.95
CA ILE A 408 -15.01 -18.11 53.31
C ILE A 408 -13.75 -17.29 53.58
N LEU A 409 -13.87 -15.96 53.48
CA LEU A 409 -12.84 -15.01 53.90
C LEU A 409 -13.22 -14.45 55.27
N LEU A 410 -12.40 -14.78 56.26
CA LEU A 410 -12.63 -14.35 57.63
C LEU A 410 -12.16 -12.91 57.85
N MET A 411 -13.08 -12.03 58.23
CA MET A 411 -12.79 -10.62 58.51
C MET A 411 -13.61 -10.07 59.68
N ASP A 412 -12.92 -9.58 60.70
CA ASP A 412 -13.53 -8.96 61.87
C ASP A 412 -13.54 -7.44 61.69
N THR A 413 -14.72 -6.80 61.61
CA THR A 413 -14.88 -5.34 61.46
C THR A 413 -15.25 -4.62 62.76
N LYS A 414 -15.54 -5.36 63.83
CA LYS A 414 -15.91 -4.85 65.15
C LYS A 414 -15.18 -5.63 66.24
N GLY A 415 -15.03 -5.01 67.40
CA GLY A 415 -14.33 -5.58 68.55
C GLY A 415 -12.82 -5.34 68.51
N GLU A 416 -12.10 -6.04 69.38
CA GLU A 416 -10.64 -5.94 69.50
C GLU A 416 -10.01 -7.33 69.67
N ARG A 417 -8.81 -7.52 69.11
CA ARG A 417 -8.04 -8.76 69.27
C ARG A 417 -6.54 -8.47 69.21
N ILE A 418 -5.82 -8.96 70.20
CA ILE A 418 -4.36 -8.79 70.29
C ILE A 418 -3.68 -9.52 69.12
N GLY A 419 -2.73 -8.85 68.49
CA GLY A 419 -1.93 -9.42 67.40
C GLY A 419 -2.68 -9.56 66.08
N GLN A 420 -3.78 -8.83 65.87
CA GLN A 420 -4.49 -8.81 64.59
C GLN A 420 -4.69 -7.39 64.08
N ILE A 421 -4.55 -7.21 62.77
CA ILE A 421 -4.84 -5.95 62.08
C ILE A 421 -5.45 -6.25 60.71
N ASN A 422 -6.36 -5.38 60.26
CA ASN A 422 -6.91 -5.43 58.91
C ASN A 422 -6.02 -4.57 58.01
N GLY A 423 -5.17 -5.22 57.23
CA GLY A 423 -4.45 -4.59 56.13
C GLY A 423 -5.39 -4.26 54.98
N LEU A 424 -5.03 -3.26 54.18
CA LEU A 424 -5.76 -2.91 52.96
C LEU A 424 -4.87 -3.20 51.76
N ALA A 425 -5.31 -4.12 50.91
CA ALA A 425 -4.70 -4.40 49.63
C ALA A 425 -5.50 -3.73 48.52
N ILE A 426 -4.84 -3.20 47.49
CA ILE A 426 -5.50 -2.61 46.32
C ILE A 426 -5.46 -3.64 45.20
N TYR A 427 -6.62 -3.96 44.66
CA TYR A 427 -6.79 -4.81 43.50
C TYR A 427 -7.16 -3.92 42.32
N ASN A 428 -6.47 -4.11 41.19
CA ASN A 428 -6.80 -3.42 39.95
C ASN A 428 -7.78 -4.28 39.18
N ALA A 429 -9.02 -3.80 39.04
CA ALA A 429 -9.87 -4.22 37.93
C ALA A 429 -9.55 -3.35 36.71
N ASP A 430 -10.07 -3.72 35.55
CA ASP A 430 -9.77 -3.05 34.29
C ASP A 430 -10.20 -1.57 34.31
N PHE A 431 -11.45 -1.30 34.70
CA PHE A 431 -12.04 0.03 34.70
C PHE A 431 -11.75 0.84 35.99
N TYR A 432 -11.60 0.17 37.12
CA TYR A 432 -11.38 0.82 38.43
C TYR A 432 -10.57 -0.08 39.36
N SER A 433 -9.98 0.53 40.40
CA SER A 433 -9.33 -0.22 41.48
C SER A 433 -10.25 -0.28 42.69
N PHE A 434 -10.26 -1.41 43.38
CA PHE A 434 -11.01 -1.61 44.62
C PHE A 434 -10.11 -2.10 45.76
N GLY A 435 -10.51 -1.80 46.99
CA GLY A 435 -9.80 -2.21 48.19
C GLY A 435 -10.28 -3.56 48.68
N ARG A 436 -9.38 -4.50 48.89
CA ARG A 436 -9.65 -5.76 49.58
C ARG A 436 -9.02 -5.73 50.98
N PRO A 437 -9.82 -5.74 52.05
CA PRO A 437 -9.27 -5.85 53.39
C PRO A 437 -8.71 -7.27 53.60
N THR A 438 -7.59 -7.37 54.30
CA THR A 438 -6.88 -8.64 54.53
C THR A 438 -6.49 -8.72 55.99
N ARG A 439 -6.86 -9.82 56.67
CA ARG A 439 -6.48 -10.05 58.06
C ARG A 439 -5.00 -10.41 58.14
N ILE A 440 -4.24 -9.62 58.88
CA ILE A 440 -2.82 -9.87 59.18
C ILE A 440 -2.73 -10.23 60.65
N THR A 441 -2.06 -11.34 60.96
CA THR A 441 -1.86 -11.82 62.33
C THR A 441 -0.39 -11.82 62.70
N ALA A 442 -0.08 -11.42 63.92
CA ALA A 442 1.25 -11.47 64.52
C ALA A 442 1.18 -12.24 65.84
N THR A 443 2.08 -13.21 65.99
CA THR A 443 2.23 -14.02 67.20
C THR A 443 3.67 -13.93 67.69
N VAL A 444 3.85 -13.83 69.00
CA VAL A 444 5.18 -13.77 69.64
C VAL A 444 5.37 -15.03 70.48
N SER A 445 6.55 -15.61 70.38
CA SER A 445 7.01 -16.72 71.21
C SER A 445 8.43 -16.44 71.71
N LEU A 446 8.86 -17.12 72.78
CA LEU A 446 10.26 -17.12 73.21
C LEU A 446 11.14 -17.65 72.07
N GLY A 447 12.23 -16.94 71.75
CA GLY A 447 13.10 -17.29 70.62
C GLY A 447 14.26 -16.30 70.42
N SER A 448 15.01 -16.48 69.34
CA SER A 448 16.25 -15.74 69.03
C SER A 448 16.06 -14.33 68.46
N GLY A 449 14.89 -13.71 68.66
CA GLY A 449 14.60 -12.36 68.15
C GLY A 449 14.47 -12.27 66.62
N SER A 450 14.13 -13.38 65.95
CA SER A 450 13.85 -13.40 64.51
C SER A 450 12.38 -13.08 64.21
N ILE A 451 12.15 -12.18 63.24
CA ILE A 451 10.81 -11.97 62.67
C ILE A 451 10.63 -12.96 61.52
N ILE A 452 9.68 -13.87 61.67
CA ILE A 452 9.32 -14.84 60.64
C ILE A 452 8.13 -14.30 59.87
N ASN A 453 8.32 -14.06 58.57
CA ASN A 453 7.23 -13.74 57.66
C ASN A 453 6.79 -14.99 56.93
N VAL A 454 5.61 -15.50 57.31
CA VAL A 454 5.04 -16.74 56.77
C VAL A 454 4.88 -16.69 55.25
N GLU A 455 4.45 -15.56 54.68
CA GLU A 455 4.30 -15.42 53.21
C GLU A 455 5.63 -15.47 52.47
N ARG A 456 6.71 -15.02 53.12
CA ARG A 456 8.06 -15.11 52.56
C ARG A 456 8.58 -16.54 52.59
N GLU A 457 8.49 -17.20 53.74
CA GLU A 457 8.93 -18.58 53.89
C GLU A 457 8.12 -19.54 53.00
N ALA A 458 6.85 -19.22 52.72
CA ALA A 458 6.00 -19.96 51.79
C ALA A 458 6.24 -19.61 50.30
N GLY A 459 7.13 -18.67 49.98
CA GLY A 459 7.40 -18.25 48.60
C GLY A 459 6.29 -17.45 47.92
N MET A 460 5.31 -16.95 48.67
CA MET A 460 4.16 -16.19 48.17
C MET A 460 4.41 -14.68 48.12
N SER A 461 5.47 -14.21 48.79
CA SER A 461 5.84 -12.79 48.87
C SER A 461 6.54 -12.24 47.63
N GLY A 462 6.22 -11.00 47.24
CA GLY A 462 6.98 -10.23 46.24
C GLY A 462 8.26 -9.56 46.79
N ARG A 463 9.18 -9.17 45.89
CA ARG A 463 10.47 -8.54 46.26
C ARG A 463 10.32 -7.26 47.09
N HIS A 464 9.36 -6.40 46.75
CA HIS A 464 9.12 -5.14 47.48
C HIS A 464 8.58 -5.38 48.90
N TYR A 465 7.67 -6.34 49.04
CA TYR A 465 7.13 -6.74 50.35
C TYR A 465 8.23 -7.30 51.26
N ASN A 466 9.09 -8.17 50.73
CA ASN A 466 10.24 -8.72 51.47
C ASN A 466 11.20 -7.63 51.96
N LYS A 467 11.46 -6.62 51.13
CA LYS A 467 12.25 -5.45 51.55
C LYS A 467 11.59 -4.72 52.71
N GLY A 468 10.27 -4.52 52.66
CA GLY A 468 9.50 -3.87 53.74
C GLY A 468 9.63 -4.60 55.07
N VAL A 469 9.49 -5.93 55.08
CA VAL A 469 9.65 -6.73 56.30
C VAL A 469 11.08 -6.66 56.85
N LEU A 470 12.10 -6.68 55.98
CA LEU A 470 13.49 -6.52 56.43
C LEU A 470 13.73 -5.15 57.08
N ILE A 471 13.10 -4.08 56.57
CA ILE A 471 13.16 -2.74 57.18
C ILE A 471 12.52 -2.75 58.57
N ILE A 472 11.35 -3.39 58.71
CA ILE A 472 10.67 -3.54 60.01
C ILE A 472 11.56 -4.31 60.99
N SER A 473 12.17 -5.43 60.57
CA SER A 473 13.13 -6.17 61.38
C SER A 473 14.33 -5.33 61.82
N GLY A 474 14.84 -4.48 60.91
CA GLY A 474 15.88 -3.51 61.23
C GLY A 474 15.45 -2.54 62.32
N TYR A 475 14.26 -1.94 62.17
CA TYR A 475 13.68 -1.01 63.15
C TYR A 475 13.51 -1.65 64.54
N PHE A 476 12.99 -2.88 64.62
CA PHE A 476 12.83 -3.58 65.89
C PHE A 476 14.18 -3.86 66.57
N ARG A 477 15.19 -4.27 65.80
CA ARG A 477 16.55 -4.50 66.32
C ARG A 477 17.21 -3.22 66.81
N GLU A 478 17.08 -2.14 66.04
CA GLU A 478 17.62 -0.83 66.41
C GLU A 478 16.97 -0.29 67.69
N THR A 479 15.65 -0.45 67.83
CA THR A 479 14.86 0.12 68.93
C THR A 479 14.93 -0.71 70.21
N PHE A 480 14.88 -2.04 70.11
CA PHE A 480 14.72 -2.93 71.27
C PHE A 480 15.88 -3.93 71.45
N GLY A 481 16.76 -4.09 70.46
CA GLY A 481 17.87 -5.05 70.47
C GLY A 481 19.21 -4.50 70.95
N GLN A 482 19.27 -3.29 71.50
CA GLN A 482 20.52 -2.63 71.93
C GLN A 482 21.07 -3.17 73.27
N ASN A 483 20.21 -3.72 74.12
CA ASN A 483 20.53 -4.06 75.51
C ASN A 483 20.77 -5.56 75.78
N LEU A 484 20.69 -6.41 74.74
CA LEU A 484 20.98 -7.84 74.76
C LEU A 484 21.70 -8.18 73.45
N PRO A 485 22.80 -8.98 73.49
CA PRO A 485 23.58 -9.32 72.30
C PRO A 485 22.79 -10.08 71.22
#